data_AF-A0AAV4FY75-F1
#
_entry.id   AF-A0AAV4FY75-F1
#
_cell.length_a   1.000
_cell.length_b   1.000
_cell.length_c   1.000
_cell.angle_alpha   90.00
_cell.angle_beta   90.00
_cell.angle_gamma   90.00
#
_symmetry.space_group_name_H-M   'P 1'
#
loop_
_entity.id
_entity.type
_entity.pdbx_description
1 polymer ?
#
loop_
_entity_poly.entity_id
_entity_poly.type
_entity_poly.pdbx_seq_one_letter_code
_entity_poly.pdbx_strand_id
1 'polypeptide(L)'
;MHGAGLTHLLFQPDWAAVIELYNCEDAACYLDLARLRGVKYFTWQKKKKLKQEDEGHHPTLGAHAKFTNYAFDVEEFMRLVYMAANHVRNHPKFVLARETSRNKHFQREEL
;
A
#
# COMPACT_ATOMS: atom_id res chain seq x y z
N MET A 1 -14.11 -5.44 8.99
CA MET A 1 -12.76 -4.83 8.81
C MET A 1 -11.72 -5.86 9.20
N HIS A 2 -10.87 -6.32 8.28
CA HIS A 2 -9.80 -7.29 8.61
C HIS A 2 -8.68 -6.52 9.35
N GLY A 3 -8.37 -6.92 10.59
CA GLY A 3 -7.76 -6.06 11.60
C GLY A 3 -6.38 -5.48 11.26
N ALA A 4 -5.53 -6.19 10.52
CA ALA A 4 -4.19 -5.71 10.20
C ALA A 4 -4.19 -4.48 9.28
N GLY A 5 -5.02 -4.50 8.23
CA GLY A 5 -5.07 -3.43 7.23
C GLY A 5 -5.51 -2.08 7.78
N LEU A 6 -6.48 -2.09 8.71
CA LEU A 6 -6.99 -0.88 9.36
C LEU A 6 -5.95 -0.28 10.31
N THR A 7 -5.36 -1.11 11.19
CA THR A 7 -4.34 -0.66 12.13
C THR A 7 -3.15 -0.04 11.40
N HIS A 8 -2.67 -0.70 10.34
CA HIS A 8 -1.54 -0.16 9.59
C HIS A 8 -1.84 1.18 8.91
N LEU A 9 -3.08 1.41 8.43
CA LEU A 9 -3.49 2.66 7.80
C LEU A 9 -3.59 3.82 8.79
N LEU A 10 -4.17 3.59 9.98
CA LEU A 10 -4.38 4.65 10.97
C LEU A 10 -3.07 5.25 11.49
N PHE A 11 -2.04 4.41 11.68
CA PHE A 11 -0.75 4.84 12.22
C PHE A 11 0.30 5.20 11.17
N GLN A 12 -0.03 5.13 9.88
CA GLN A 12 0.87 5.66 8.86
C GLN A 12 1.07 7.18 9.03
N PRO A 13 2.25 7.71 8.71
CA PRO A 13 2.43 9.15 8.61
C PRO A 13 1.60 9.71 7.45
N ASP A 14 1.25 10.99 7.53
CA ASP A 14 0.41 11.65 6.51
C ASP A 14 1.00 11.62 5.10
N TRP A 15 2.31 11.46 4.98
CA TRP A 15 3.01 11.39 3.70
C TRP A 15 3.06 9.97 3.11
N ALA A 16 2.47 8.98 3.79
CA ALA A 16 2.52 7.59 3.35
C ALA A 16 1.70 7.34 2.09
N ALA A 17 2.00 6.22 1.45
CA ALA A 17 1.24 5.66 0.35
C ALA A 17 0.88 4.20 0.65
N VAL A 18 -0.33 3.80 0.27
CA VAL A 18 -0.84 2.43 0.36
C VAL A 18 -0.90 1.84 -1.05
N ILE A 19 -0.36 0.63 -1.20
CA ILE A 19 -0.48 -0.16 -2.43
C ILE A 19 -1.34 -1.37 -2.11
N GLU A 20 -2.54 -1.42 -2.68
CA GLU A 20 -3.42 -2.59 -2.59
C GLU A 20 -3.09 -3.56 -3.72
N LEU A 21 -2.49 -4.69 -3.37
CA LEU A 21 -2.12 -5.76 -4.30
C LEU A 21 -3.32 -6.61 -4.70
N TYR A 22 -4.28 -6.79 -3.82
CA TYR A 22 -5.45 -7.62 -4.11
C TYR A 22 -6.64 -7.05 -3.38
N ASN A 23 -7.63 -6.61 -4.14
CA ASN A 23 -8.86 -6.08 -3.59
C ASN A 23 -9.94 -7.15 -3.40
N CYS A 24 -9.66 -8.40 -3.82
CA CYS A 24 -10.62 -9.51 -3.76
C CYS A 24 -11.98 -9.12 -4.36
N GLU A 25 -11.95 -8.40 -5.49
CA GLU A 25 -13.11 -7.86 -6.20
C GLU A 25 -13.86 -6.71 -5.49
N ASP A 26 -13.39 -6.29 -4.31
CA ASP A 26 -13.91 -5.16 -3.56
C ASP A 26 -12.92 -3.98 -3.57
N ALA A 27 -12.93 -3.22 -4.66
CA ALA A 27 -12.05 -2.06 -4.83
C ALA A 27 -12.32 -0.90 -3.85
N ALA A 28 -13.48 -0.89 -3.18
CA ALA A 28 -13.83 0.20 -2.27
C ALA A 28 -13.15 0.04 -0.90
N CYS A 29 -12.93 -1.21 -0.47
CA CYS A 29 -12.50 -1.55 0.88
C CYS A 29 -11.30 -0.73 1.39
N TYR A 30 -10.17 -0.74 0.68
CA TYR A 30 -8.98 0.02 1.07
C TYR A 30 -8.92 1.42 0.46
N LEU A 31 -9.58 1.65 -0.67
CA LEU A 31 -9.65 2.96 -1.30
C LEU A 31 -10.31 3.98 -0.38
N ASP A 32 -11.46 3.63 0.21
CA ASP A 32 -12.20 4.54 1.07
C ASP A 32 -11.49 4.76 2.40
N LEU A 33 -10.84 3.73 2.95
CA LEU A 33 -9.99 3.90 4.14
C LEU A 33 -8.81 4.84 3.88
N ALA A 34 -8.13 4.70 2.73
CA ALA A 34 -7.03 5.58 2.36
C ALA A 34 -7.50 7.04 2.15
N ARG A 35 -8.68 7.22 1.53
CA ARG A 35 -9.33 8.54 1.40
C ARG A 35 -9.66 9.16 2.74
N LEU A 36 -10.27 8.39 3.66
CA LEU A 36 -10.60 8.85 5.01
C LEU A 36 -9.35 9.25 5.80
N ARG A 37 -8.26 8.49 5.67
CA ARG A 37 -6.98 8.82 6.32
C ARG A 37 -6.23 9.96 5.64
N GLY A 38 -6.57 10.28 4.39
CA GLY A 38 -5.91 11.30 3.58
C GLY A 38 -4.54 10.87 3.03
N VAL A 39 -4.31 9.56 2.88
CA VAL A 39 -3.06 9.01 2.32
C VAL A 39 -3.23 8.58 0.87
N LYS A 40 -2.14 8.57 0.11
CA LYS A 40 -2.21 8.21 -1.31
C LYS A 40 -2.47 6.71 -1.46
N TYR A 41 -3.42 6.36 -2.32
CA TYR A 41 -3.74 4.98 -2.65
C TYR A 41 -3.30 4.63 -4.07
N PHE A 42 -2.75 3.43 -4.22
CA PHE A 42 -2.36 2.80 -5.49
C PHE A 42 -2.92 1.39 -5.55
N THR A 43 -3.31 0.97 -6.75
CA THR A 43 -3.62 -0.42 -7.08
C THR A 43 -3.33 -0.64 -8.57
N TRP A 44 -3.61 -1.84 -9.08
CA TRP A 44 -3.39 -2.21 -10.47
C TRP A 44 -4.11 -1.28 -11.44
N GLN A 45 -3.33 -0.60 -12.27
CA GLN A 45 -3.87 0.19 -13.39
C GLN A 45 -4.17 -0.71 -14.60
N LYS A 46 -3.50 -1.86 -14.70
CA LYS A 46 -3.71 -2.86 -15.75
C LYS A 46 -4.15 -4.18 -15.14
N LYS A 47 -5.46 -4.37 -14.92
CA LYS A 47 -6.01 -5.59 -14.29
C LYS A 47 -5.54 -6.91 -14.93
N LYS A 48 -5.33 -6.94 -16.25
CA LYS A 48 -4.80 -8.10 -16.99
C LYS A 48 -3.39 -8.57 -16.57
N LYS A 49 -2.67 -7.74 -15.82
CA LYS A 49 -1.35 -8.04 -15.26
C LYS A 49 -1.44 -8.74 -13.90
N LEU A 50 -2.67 -8.97 -13.41
CA LEU A 50 -3.01 -9.75 -12.24
C LEU A 50 -3.74 -11.01 -12.69
N LYS A 51 -3.31 -12.16 -12.20
CA LYS A 51 -3.91 -13.46 -12.53
C LYS A 51 -4.23 -14.20 -11.25
N GLN A 52 -5.50 -14.56 -11.11
CA GLN A 52 -5.97 -15.47 -10.09
C GLN A 52 -5.60 -16.90 -10.50
N GLU A 53 -5.07 -17.72 -9.59
CA GLU A 53 -4.66 -19.09 -9.91
C GLU A 53 -5.86 -20.03 -10.03
N ASP A 54 -6.84 -19.92 -9.13
CA ASP A 54 -8.08 -20.71 -9.14
C ASP A 54 -9.25 -19.94 -8.49
N GLU A 55 -10.45 -20.52 -8.44
CA GLU A 55 -11.62 -19.86 -7.83
C GLU A 55 -11.50 -19.67 -6.30
N GLY A 56 -10.44 -20.22 -5.68
CA GLY A 56 -10.24 -20.32 -4.25
C GLY A 56 -11.09 -21.42 -3.65
N HIS A 57 -10.56 -22.14 -2.65
CA HIS A 57 -11.29 -23.27 -2.07
C HIS A 57 -11.29 -23.15 -0.55
N HIS A 58 -12.41 -22.74 0.05
CA HIS A 58 -12.60 -22.83 1.50
C HIS A 58 -13.32 -24.13 1.87
N PRO A 59 -12.85 -24.89 2.88
CA PRO A 59 -13.47 -26.16 3.28
C PRO A 59 -14.96 -26.07 3.63
N THR A 60 -15.44 -24.89 4.06
CA THR A 60 -16.82 -24.69 4.53
C THR A 60 -17.55 -23.48 3.91
N LEU A 61 -16.85 -22.55 3.26
CA LEU A 61 -17.44 -21.29 2.76
C LEU A 61 -17.56 -21.27 1.23
N GLY A 62 -17.16 -22.35 0.56
CA GLY A 62 -17.15 -22.43 -0.90
C GLY A 62 -16.01 -21.64 -1.54
N ALA A 63 -16.14 -21.38 -2.85
CA ALA A 63 -15.15 -20.64 -3.60
C ALA A 63 -15.22 -19.14 -3.32
N HIS A 64 -14.06 -18.52 -3.11
CA HIS A 64 -13.97 -17.08 -2.89
C HIS A 64 -12.55 -16.62 -3.25
N ALA A 65 -12.47 -15.47 -3.93
CA ALA A 65 -11.24 -14.76 -4.29
C ALA A 65 -10.25 -14.48 -3.13
N LYS A 66 -10.65 -14.69 -1.87
CA LYS A 66 -9.79 -14.55 -0.68
C LYS A 66 -8.98 -15.81 -0.38
N PHE A 67 -9.36 -16.96 -0.95
CA PHE A 67 -8.80 -18.28 -0.65
C PHE A 67 -8.03 -18.87 -1.83
N THR A 68 -7.46 -18.00 -2.66
CA THR A 68 -6.65 -18.37 -3.83
C THR A 68 -5.35 -17.57 -3.84
N ASN A 69 -4.37 -18.11 -4.53
CA ASN A 69 -3.13 -17.43 -4.83
C ASN A 69 -3.29 -16.57 -6.08
N TYR A 70 -2.34 -15.65 -6.22
CA TYR A 70 -2.31 -14.77 -7.37
C TYR A 70 -0.89 -14.59 -7.87
N ALA A 71 -0.76 -14.64 -9.19
CA ALA A 71 0.43 -14.25 -9.92
C ALA A 71 0.27 -12.83 -10.46
N PHE A 72 1.38 -12.10 -10.54
CA PHE A 72 1.38 -10.75 -11.10
C PHE A 72 2.62 -10.47 -11.92
N ASP A 73 2.50 -9.46 -12.78
CA ASP A 73 3.58 -8.94 -13.59
C ASP A 73 4.53 -8.08 -12.75
N VAL A 74 5.79 -8.50 -12.68
CA VAL A 74 6.82 -7.84 -11.86
C VAL A 74 7.11 -6.41 -12.33
N GLU A 75 7.13 -6.17 -13.64
CA GLU A 75 7.40 -4.83 -14.19
C GLU A 75 6.31 -3.83 -13.81
N GLU A 76 5.04 -4.22 -13.96
CA GLU A 76 3.91 -3.38 -13.55
C GLU A 76 3.91 -3.16 -12.03
N PHE A 77 4.21 -4.18 -11.23
CA PHE A 77 4.36 -4.04 -9.79
C PHE A 77 5.44 -3.02 -9.42
N MET A 78 6.64 -3.16 -9.98
CA MET A 78 7.75 -2.24 -9.73
C MET A 78 7.42 -0.82 -10.17
N ARG A 79 6.72 -0.65 -11.30
CA ARG A 79 6.24 0.65 -11.75
C ARG A 79 5.32 1.32 -10.72
N LEU A 80 4.37 0.57 -10.14
CA LEU A 80 3.49 1.07 -9.08
C LEU A 80 4.27 1.44 -7.81
N VAL A 81 5.26 0.62 -7.42
CA VAL A 81 6.16 0.90 -6.29
C VAL A 81 6.95 2.19 -6.53
N TYR A 82 7.50 2.41 -7.72
CA TYR A 82 8.22 3.65 -8.05
C TYR A 82 7.31 4.87 -8.03
N MET A 83 6.06 4.74 -8.49
CA MET A 83 5.07 5.84 -8.39
C MET A 83 4.77 6.19 -6.93
N ALA A 84 4.58 5.19 -6.07
CA ALA A 84 4.36 5.39 -4.65
C ALA A 84 5.57 6.02 -3.97
N ALA A 85 6.78 5.53 -4.26
CA ALA A 85 8.02 6.09 -3.74
C ALA A 85 8.23 7.53 -4.20
N ASN A 86 7.90 7.86 -5.46
CA ASN A 86 7.96 9.22 -5.97
C ASN A 86 6.96 10.14 -5.25
N HIS A 87 5.74 9.67 -4.98
CA HIS A 87 4.78 10.43 -4.17
C HIS A 87 5.34 10.76 -2.78
N VAL A 88 5.87 9.76 -2.07
CA VAL A 88 6.44 9.94 -0.73
C VAL A 88 7.62 10.91 -0.75
N ARG A 89 8.58 10.72 -1.67
CA ARG A 89 9.81 11.54 -1.75
C ARG A 89 9.53 13.01 -2.03
N ASN A 90 8.47 13.31 -2.79
CA ASN A 90 8.09 14.69 -3.13
C ASN A 90 7.08 15.28 -2.13
N HIS A 91 6.66 14.54 -1.11
CA HIS A 91 5.69 15.03 -0.14
C HIS A 91 6.36 16.05 0.82
N PRO A 92 5.85 17.27 0.98
CA PRO A 92 6.50 18.31 1.80
C PRO A 92 6.77 17.88 3.25
N LYS A 93 5.80 17.22 3.89
CA LYS A 93 5.97 16.67 5.25
C LYS A 93 7.08 15.60 5.35
N PHE A 94 7.31 14.81 4.29
CA PHE A 94 8.39 13.83 4.28
C PHE A 94 9.76 14.52 4.15
N VAL A 95 9.87 15.50 3.24
CA VAL A 95 11.09 16.28 3.06
C VAL A 95 11.49 16.96 4.37
N LEU A 96 10.54 17.66 5.02
CA LEU A 96 10.77 18.32 6.31
C LEU A 96 11.17 17.33 7.42
N ALA A 97 10.48 16.18 7.51
CA ALA A 97 10.81 15.15 8.49
C ALA A 97 12.23 14.59 8.28
N ARG A 98 12.64 14.39 7.02
CA ARG A 98 13.97 13.89 6.67
C ARG A 98 15.07 14.89 7.03
N GLU A 99 14.86 16.18 6.74
CA GLU A 99 15.79 17.26 7.10
C GLU A 99 15.94 17.37 8.62
N THR A 100 14.83 17.32 9.35
CA THR A 100 14.84 17.39 10.83
C THR A 100 15.63 16.23 11.44
N SER A 101 15.42 15.00 10.96
CA SER A 101 16.16 13.83 11.45
C SER A 101 17.66 13.91 11.15
N ARG A 102 18.04 14.43 9.97
CA ARG A 102 19.45 14.62 9.60
C ARG A 102 20.15 15.62 10.52
N ASN A 103 19.50 16.74 10.82
CA ASN A 103 20.06 17.77 11.69
C ASN A 103 20.23 17.26 13.14
N LYS A 104 19.27 16.47 13.65
CA LYS A 104 19.37 15.83 14.97
C LYS A 104 20.52 14.83 15.07
N HIS A 105 20.81 14.11 13.99
CA HIS A 105 21.92 13.17 13.95
C HIS A 105 23.26 13.89 14.03
N PHE A 106 23.43 14.96 13.24
CA PHE A 106 24.65 15.77 13.24
C PHE A 106 24.94 16.39 14.62
N GLN A 107 23.92 16.96 15.26
CA GLN A 107 24.04 17.52 16.62
C GLN A 107 24.36 16.48 17.71
N ARG A 108 24.09 15.19 17.47
CA ARG A 108 24.47 14.10 18.38
C ARG A 108 25.89 13.61 18.17
N GLU A 109 26.47 13.79 16.99
CA GLU A 109 27.85 13.42 16.69
C GLU A 109 28.86 14.51 17.13
N GLU A 110 28.39 15.74 17.33
CA GLU A 110 29.19 16.88 17.82
C GLU A 110 29.27 16.97 19.37
N LEU A 111 28.56 16.11 20.11
CA LEU A 111 28.54 16.03 21.58
C LEU A 111 29.32 14.81 22.09
#